data_AF-A0A954IPP2-F1
#
_entry.id   AF-A0A954IPP2-F1
#
_cell.length_a   1.000
_cell.length_b   1.000
_cell.length_c   1.000
_cell.angle_alpha   90.00
_cell.angle_beta   90.00
_cell.angle_gamma   90.00
#
_symmetry.space_group_name_H-M   'P 1'
#
loop_
_entity.id
_entity.type
_entity.pdbx_description
1 polymer ?
#
loop_
_entity_poly.entity_id
_entity_poly.type
_entity_poly.pdbx_seq_one_letter_code
_entity_poly.pdbx_strand_id
1 'polypeptide(L)'
;MLKSLELFGFKSFADKTVFEFHAGITGVVGPNGSGKSNVVDSIKWILGDQSAKSLRGKEMTDVIFNGSASRGGSQFAEATLVFDNTSRFLPLDIDEVSIGRRLWKTGDSEYLINRNAARLKDVRELLMGTGAGAASYCIIEQGRVDQILQSNAANRRLIF
;
A
#
# COMPACT_ATOMS: atom_id res chain seq x y z
N MET A 1 -10.22 5.02 10.87
CA MET A 1 -10.55 3.71 10.22
C MET A 1 -10.28 3.80 8.73
N LEU A 2 -9.99 2.68 8.05
CA LEU A 2 -9.79 2.68 6.59
C LEU A 2 -11.12 2.98 5.88
N LYS A 3 -11.13 3.96 4.97
CA LYS A 3 -12.34 4.38 4.24
C LYS A 3 -12.30 3.96 2.77
N SER A 4 -11.18 4.21 2.09
CA SER A 4 -11.03 3.77 0.70
C SER A 4 -9.57 3.59 0.28
N LEU A 5 -9.37 2.85 -0.80
CA LEU A 5 -8.11 2.72 -1.53
C LEU A 5 -8.37 3.05 -3.00
N GLU A 6 -7.71 4.08 -3.52
CA GLU A 6 -7.75 4.47 -4.92
C GLU A 6 -6.46 4.02 -5.60
N LEU A 7 -6.57 3.32 -6.73
CA LEU A 7 -5.45 2.84 -7.52
C LEU A 7 -5.55 3.32 -8.97
N PHE A 8 -4.44 3.77 -9.53
CA PHE A 8 -4.34 4.11 -10.94
C PHE A 8 -2.97 3.74 -11.48
N GLY A 9 -2.93 3.05 -12.62
CA GLY A 9 -1.69 2.61 -13.26
C GLY A 9 -0.84 1.69 -12.38
N PHE A 10 -1.39 1.15 -11.28
CA PHE A 10 -0.66 0.31 -10.33
C PHE A 10 -0.83 -1.16 -10.69
N LYS A 11 0.24 -1.80 -11.19
CA LYS A 11 0.26 -3.21 -11.60
C LYS A 11 -0.92 -3.55 -12.50
N SER A 12 -1.82 -4.43 -12.08
CA SER A 12 -3.00 -4.84 -12.85
C SER A 12 -4.10 -3.77 -12.95
N PHE A 13 -4.04 -2.70 -12.15
CA PHE A 13 -5.05 -1.64 -12.12
C PHE A 13 -4.71 -0.54 -13.11
N ALA A 14 -4.94 -0.81 -14.39
CA ALA A 14 -4.64 0.13 -15.47
C ALA A 14 -5.56 1.36 -15.46
N ASP A 15 -6.84 1.19 -15.11
CA ASP A 15 -7.79 2.27 -14.88
C ASP A 15 -7.86 2.66 -13.41
N LYS A 16 -8.41 3.85 -13.17
CA LYS A 16 -8.78 4.27 -11.82
C LYS A 16 -9.75 3.25 -11.23
N THR A 17 -9.33 2.60 -10.17
CA THR A 17 -10.11 1.63 -9.40
C THR A 17 -10.22 2.12 -7.97
N VAL A 18 -11.43 2.14 -7.41
CA VAL A 18 -11.67 2.58 -6.04
C VAL A 18 -12.26 1.40 -5.26
N PHE A 19 -11.61 1.05 -4.15
CA PHE A 19 -12.11 0.11 -3.16
C PHE A 19 -12.67 0.91 -2.00
N GLU A 20 -13.96 0.77 -1.72
CA GLU A 20 -14.58 1.32 -0.53
C GLU A 20 -14.55 0.28 0.58
N PHE A 21 -14.12 0.68 1.77
CA PHE A 21 -14.07 -0.17 2.95
C PHE A 21 -15.14 0.27 3.92
N HIS A 22 -15.92 -0.71 4.38
CA HIS A 22 -16.89 -0.53 5.44
C HIS A 22 -16.38 -1.14 6.74
N ALA A 23 -17.04 -0.78 7.85
CA ALA A 23 -16.75 -1.43 9.12
C ALA A 23 -17.01 -2.95 9.04
N GLY A 24 -16.15 -3.73 9.69
CA GLY A 24 -16.24 -5.19 9.69
C GLY A 24 -15.21 -5.83 8.76
N ILE A 25 -15.65 -6.87 8.03
CA ILE A 25 -14.78 -7.72 7.21
C ILE A 25 -15.01 -7.42 5.73
N THR A 26 -13.94 -7.07 5.02
CA THR A 26 -13.96 -6.92 3.55
C THR A 26 -13.27 -8.12 2.90
N GLY A 27 -13.99 -8.84 2.04
CA GLY A 27 -13.45 -9.97 1.28
C GLY A 27 -13.09 -9.58 -0.15
N VAL A 28 -11.85 -9.83 -0.57
CA VAL A 28 -11.40 -9.61 -1.96
C VAL A 28 -11.21 -10.97 -2.63
N VAL A 29 -12.11 -11.32 -3.57
CA VAL A 29 -12.15 -12.63 -4.24
C VAL A 29 -12.02 -12.51 -5.75
N GLY A 30 -11.67 -13.63 -6.41
CA GLY A 30 -11.49 -13.69 -7.87
C GLY A 30 -10.47 -14.74 -8.32
N PRO A 31 -10.37 -15.04 -9.62
CA PRO A 31 -9.47 -16.05 -10.16
C PRO A 31 -7.98 -15.79 -9.88
N ASN A 32 -7.14 -16.82 -10.00
CA ASN A 32 -5.69 -16.62 -9.93
C ASN A 32 -5.21 -15.70 -11.05
N GLY A 33 -4.28 -14.80 -10.73
CA GLY A 33 -3.80 -13.78 -11.67
C GLY A 33 -4.69 -12.55 -11.82
N SER A 34 -5.88 -12.49 -11.20
CA SER A 34 -6.81 -11.35 -11.33
C SER A 34 -6.39 -10.07 -10.60
N GLY A 35 -5.22 -10.04 -9.96
CA GLY A 35 -4.70 -8.85 -9.28
C GLY A 35 -5.09 -8.70 -7.80
N LYS A 36 -5.76 -9.67 -7.17
CA LYS A 36 -6.15 -9.60 -5.74
C LYS A 36 -5.01 -9.20 -4.81
N SER A 37 -3.88 -9.89 -4.90
CA SER A 37 -2.70 -9.60 -4.07
C SER A 37 -2.05 -8.25 -4.39
N ASN A 38 -2.34 -7.64 -5.55
CA ASN A 38 -1.85 -6.30 -5.87
C ASN A 38 -2.54 -5.22 -5.01
N VAL A 39 -3.73 -5.50 -4.46
CA VAL A 39 -4.37 -4.63 -3.46
C VAL A 39 -3.47 -4.53 -2.22
N VAL A 40 -3.00 -5.66 -1.69
CA VAL A 40 -2.09 -5.68 -0.53
C VAL A 40 -0.76 -4.99 -0.86
N ASP A 41 -0.19 -5.27 -2.03
CA ASP A 41 1.06 -4.61 -2.45
C ASP A 41 0.93 -3.09 -2.53
N SER A 42 -0.19 -2.57 -3.02
CA SER A 42 -0.40 -1.12 -3.09
C SER A 42 -0.43 -0.48 -1.70
N ILE A 43 -1.08 -1.13 -0.73
CA ILE A 43 -1.09 -0.65 0.66
C ILE A 43 0.33 -0.65 1.22
N LYS A 44 1.09 -1.74 1.08
CA LYS A 44 2.52 -1.79 1.50
C LYS A 44 3.33 -0.67 0.86
N TRP A 45 3.12 -0.44 -0.44
CA TRP A 45 3.85 0.56 -1.21
C TRP A 45 3.55 2.00 -0.77
N ILE A 46 2.29 2.31 -0.46
CA ILE A 46 1.83 3.59 0.12
C ILE A 46 2.44 3.79 1.51
N LEU A 47 2.43 2.75 2.35
CA LEU A 47 2.97 2.79 3.72
C LEU A 47 4.51 2.81 3.77
N GLY A 48 5.18 2.87 2.61
CA GLY A 48 6.59 3.16 2.53
C GLY A 48 7.50 1.95 2.42
N ASP A 49 7.00 0.81 1.93
CA ASP A 49 7.85 -0.29 1.50
C ASP A 49 8.70 0.16 0.29
N GLN A 50 10.02 0.04 0.45
CA GLN A 50 11.02 0.44 -0.55
C GLN A 50 11.61 -0.76 -1.29
N SER A 51 11.26 -1.99 -0.91
CA SER A 51 11.78 -3.20 -1.54
C SER A 51 10.90 -3.63 -2.70
N ALA A 52 11.41 -3.50 -3.93
CA ALA A 52 10.73 -4.01 -5.11
C ALA A 52 10.41 -5.51 -4.98
N LYS A 53 11.33 -6.29 -4.41
CA LYS A 53 11.15 -7.72 -4.14
C LYS A 53 9.99 -7.99 -3.17
N SER A 54 9.84 -7.18 -2.13
CA SER A 54 8.72 -7.25 -1.18
C SER A 54 7.37 -7.00 -1.87
N LEU A 55 7.40 -6.19 -2.93
CA LEU A 55 6.27 -5.94 -3.82
C LEU A 55 6.25 -6.89 -5.01
N ARG A 56 6.96 -8.03 -4.99
CA ARG A 56 6.94 -9.03 -6.08
C ARG A 56 7.36 -8.49 -7.45
N GLY A 57 8.21 -7.45 -7.45
CA GLY A 57 8.88 -6.88 -8.63
C GLY A 57 10.40 -7.07 -8.57
N LYS A 58 11.08 -6.78 -9.67
CA LYS A 58 12.55 -6.73 -9.78
C LYS A 58 13.07 -5.33 -9.47
N GLU A 59 12.39 -4.32 -9.98
CA GLU A 59 12.68 -2.90 -9.74
C GLU A 59 11.41 -2.14 -9.32
N MET A 60 11.57 -0.95 -8.75
CA MET A 60 10.43 -0.21 -8.19
C MET A 60 9.45 0.24 -9.30
N THR A 61 9.93 0.51 -10.50
CA THR A 61 9.14 0.83 -11.71
C THR A 61 8.21 -0.31 -12.15
N ASP A 62 8.45 -1.56 -11.72
CA ASP A 62 7.55 -2.70 -12.01
C ASP A 62 6.18 -2.56 -11.33
N VAL A 63 6.00 -1.62 -10.39
CA VAL A 63 4.67 -1.29 -9.86
C VAL A 63 3.81 -0.55 -10.87
N ILE A 64 4.39 0.00 -11.95
CA ILE A 64 3.66 0.68 -13.02
C ILE A 64 3.08 -0.35 -13.98
N PHE A 65 1.81 -0.18 -14.34
CA PHE A 65 1.15 -1.03 -15.33
C PHE A 65 1.93 -1.00 -16.65
N ASN A 66 2.51 -2.14 -17.03
CA ASN A 66 3.38 -2.24 -18.20
C ASN A 66 2.63 -2.55 -19.51
N GLY A 67 1.29 -2.54 -19.48
CA GLY A 67 0.46 -2.83 -20.64
C GLY A 67 -0.06 -4.27 -20.69
N SER A 68 -0.92 -4.51 -21.66
CA SER A 68 -1.48 -5.81 -22.02
C SER A 68 -1.65 -5.88 -23.54
N ALA A 69 -2.09 -7.02 -24.08
CA ALA A 69 -2.35 -7.16 -25.52
C ALA A 69 -3.35 -6.12 -26.07
N SER A 70 -4.27 -5.63 -25.24
CA SER A 70 -5.30 -4.66 -25.62
C SER A 70 -5.05 -3.24 -25.13
N ARG A 71 -3.97 -2.98 -24.37
CA ARG A 71 -3.77 -1.68 -23.72
C ARG A 71 -2.29 -1.32 -23.53
N GLY A 72 -1.93 -0.08 -23.86
CA GLY A 72 -0.60 0.46 -23.59
C GLY A 72 -0.32 0.63 -22.09
N GLY A 73 0.97 0.56 -21.71
CA GLY A 73 1.40 0.78 -20.33
C GLY A 73 1.15 2.20 -19.83
N SER A 74 0.95 2.36 -18.53
CA SER A 74 0.75 3.67 -17.89
C SER A 74 2.06 4.45 -17.78
N GLN A 75 2.00 5.78 -17.76
CA GLN A 75 3.19 6.63 -17.58
C GLN A 75 3.61 6.75 -16.11
N PHE A 76 2.70 6.48 -15.19
CA PHE A 76 2.92 6.49 -13.75
C PHE A 76 1.99 5.49 -13.06
N ALA A 77 2.33 5.14 -11.83
CA ALA A 77 1.44 4.50 -10.88
C ALA A 77 1.14 5.48 -9.75
N GLU A 78 -0.10 5.50 -9.29
CA GLU A 78 -0.54 6.23 -8.12
C GLU A 78 -1.46 5.34 -7.29
N ALA A 79 -1.25 5.38 -5.98
CA ALA A 79 -2.12 4.73 -5.03
C ALA A 79 -2.36 5.69 -3.86
N THR A 80 -3.61 5.80 -3.44
CA THR A 80 -4.03 6.68 -2.33
C THR A 80 -4.91 5.90 -1.37
N LEU A 81 -4.55 5.93 -0.09
CA LEU A 81 -5.26 5.33 1.02
C LEU A 81 -5.95 6.44 1.82
N VAL A 82 -7.25 6.34 2.02
CA VAL A 82 -8.06 7.32 2.74
C VAL A 82 -8.51 6.75 4.07
N PHE A 83 -8.36 7.56 5.12
CA PHE A 83 -8.72 7.22 6.49
C PHE A 83 -9.79 8.18 7.01
N ASP A 84 -10.81 7.62 7.65
CA ASP A 84 -11.65 8.35 8.60
C ASP A 84 -10.82 8.62 9.86
N ASN A 85 -10.60 9.90 10.15
CA ASN A 85 -9.82 10.40 11.28
C ASN A 85 -10.67 11.20 12.29
N THR A 86 -11.99 10.97 12.32
CA THR A 86 -12.90 11.59 13.30
C THR A 86 -12.52 11.29 14.76
N SER A 87 -11.94 10.11 15.02
CA SER A 87 -11.42 9.72 16.33
C SER A 87 -10.02 10.28 16.66
N ARG A 88 -9.44 11.10 15.77
CA ARG A 88 -8.08 11.66 15.88
C ARG A 88 -7.00 10.60 16.17
N PHE A 89 -7.13 9.45 15.52
CA PHE A 89 -6.13 8.38 15.62
C PHE A 89 -4.83 8.76 14.91
N LEU A 90 -4.91 9.63 13.89
CA LEU A 90 -3.77 10.33 13.28
C LEU A 90 -3.67 11.73 13.90
N PRO A 91 -2.43 12.22 14.14
CA PRO A 91 -2.16 13.51 14.77
C PRO A 91 -2.41 14.71 13.84
N LEU A 92 -3.56 14.74 13.16
CA LEU A 92 -4.02 15.82 12.29
C LEU A 92 -5.44 16.23 12.70
N ASP A 93 -5.71 17.53 12.78
CA ASP A 93 -7.03 18.05 13.13
C ASP A 93 -7.95 18.18 11.90
N ILE A 94 -8.16 17.05 11.23
CA ILE A 94 -9.07 16.91 10.10
C ILE A 94 -9.77 15.55 10.19
N ASP A 95 -11.00 15.50 9.71
CA ASP A 95 -11.84 14.31 9.82
C ASP A 95 -11.52 13.24 8.77
N GLU A 96 -10.86 13.62 7.69
CA GLU A 96 -10.40 12.71 6.66
C GLU A 96 -8.94 12.98 6.31
N VAL A 97 -8.13 11.92 6.33
CA VAL A 97 -6.71 11.99 5.98
C VAL A 97 -6.45 11.04 4.82
N SER A 98 -5.80 11.52 3.77
CA SER A 98 -5.33 10.66 2.66
C SER A 98 -3.80 10.56 2.65
N ILE A 99 -3.27 9.36 2.52
CA ILE A 99 -1.84 9.10 2.30
C ILE A 99 -1.70 8.45 0.93
N GLY A 100 -0.86 9.00 0.07
CA GLY A 100 -0.64 8.47 -1.26
C GLY A 100 0.83 8.38 -1.64
N ARG A 101 1.08 7.68 -2.73
CA ARG A 101 2.39 7.62 -3.38
C ARG A 101 2.21 7.60 -4.88
N ARG A 102 3.05 8.33 -5.59
CA ARG A 102 3.13 8.35 -7.04
C ARG A 102 4.55 8.02 -7.50
N LEU A 103 4.66 7.29 -8.59
CA LEU A 103 5.93 6.95 -9.24
C LEU A 103 5.75 7.04 -10.75
N TRP A 104 6.61 7.82 -11.39
CA TRP A 104 6.65 7.96 -12.85
C TRP A 104 7.66 6.98 -13.45
N LYS A 105 7.48 6.67 -14.74
CA LYS A 105 8.44 5.87 -15.52
C LYS A 105 9.85 6.48 -15.57
N THR A 106 9.98 7.78 -15.35
CA THR A 106 11.27 8.48 -15.22
C THR A 106 12.05 8.08 -13.97
N GLY A 107 11.41 7.43 -13.00
CA GLY A 107 11.96 7.09 -11.69
C GLY A 107 11.63 8.11 -10.60
N ASP A 108 11.08 9.27 -10.98
CA ASP A 108 10.61 10.27 -10.00
C ASP A 108 9.52 9.65 -9.13
N SER A 109 9.57 9.91 -7.83
CA SER A 109 8.57 9.43 -6.88
C SER A 109 8.27 10.49 -5.83
N GLU A 110 6.99 10.65 -5.51
CA GLU A 110 6.51 11.54 -4.47
C GLU A 110 5.57 10.80 -3.53
N TYR A 111 5.62 11.17 -2.24
CA TYR A 111 4.57 10.83 -1.29
C TYR A 111 3.60 11.99 -1.20
N LEU A 112 2.37 11.68 -0.83
CA LEU A 112 1.27 12.62 -0.79
C LEU A 112 0.59 12.51 0.57
N ILE A 113 0.38 13.63 1.26
CA ILE A 113 -0.50 13.71 2.43
C ILE A 113 -1.56 14.75 2.10
N ASN A 114 -2.84 14.34 2.10
CA ASN A 114 -3.96 15.16 1.63
C ASN A 114 -3.72 15.79 0.27
N ARG A 115 -3.15 14.99 -0.66
CA ARG A 115 -2.77 15.39 -2.03
C ARG A 115 -1.66 16.45 -2.14
N ASN A 116 -1.07 16.87 -1.02
CA ASN A 116 0.10 17.73 -1.00
C ASN A 116 1.37 16.89 -0.98
N ALA A 117 2.40 17.34 -1.69
CA ALA A 117 3.69 16.67 -1.70
C ALA A 117 4.28 16.55 -0.29
N ALA A 118 4.77 15.37 0.03
CA ALA A 118 5.35 15.00 1.31
C ALA A 118 6.54 14.06 1.11
N ARG A 119 7.31 13.82 2.17
CA ARG A 119 8.41 12.85 2.18
C ARG A 119 7.94 11.56 2.84
N LEU A 120 8.64 10.47 2.56
CA LEU A 120 8.44 9.20 3.27
C LEU A 120 8.57 9.35 4.79
N LYS A 121 9.48 10.22 5.25
CA LYS A 121 9.63 10.53 6.68
C LYS A 121 8.33 11.07 7.28
N ASP A 122 7.67 11.99 6.59
CA ASP A 122 6.44 12.63 7.07
C ASP A 122 5.30 11.60 7.15
N VAL A 123 5.21 10.68 6.18
CA VAL A 123 4.27 9.55 6.22
C VAL A 123 4.55 8.61 7.40
N ARG A 124 5.82 8.28 7.66
CA ARG A 124 6.21 7.42 8.79
C ARG A 124 5.92 8.06 10.14
N GLU A 125 6.17 9.37 10.29
CA GLU A 125 5.85 10.12 11.49
C GLU A 125 4.34 10.19 11.73
N LEU A 126 3.55 10.44 10.68
CA LEU A 126 2.09 10.45 10.75
C LEU A 126 1.50 9.12 11.25
N LEU A 127 2.13 8.00 10.89
CA LEU A 127 1.70 6.65 11.27
C LEU A 127 2.38 6.14 12.56
N MET A 128 3.30 6.89 13.14
CA MET A 128 4.03 6.50 14.33
C MET A 128 3.07 6.38 15.53
N GLY A 129 3.18 5.29 16.30
CA GLY A 129 2.29 5.04 17.45
C GLY A 129 0.89 4.53 17.10
N THR A 130 0.49 4.50 15.82
CA THR A 130 -0.82 3.98 15.39
C THR A 130 -0.87 2.47 15.21
N GLY A 131 0.28 1.79 15.30
CA GLY A 131 0.46 0.39 14.89
C GLY A 131 0.62 0.18 13.37
N ALA A 132 0.17 1.14 12.54
CA ALA A 132 0.27 1.06 11.08
C ALA A 132 1.65 1.46 10.52
N GLY A 133 2.47 2.21 11.29
CA GLY A 133 3.79 2.68 10.85
C GLY A 133 4.84 1.58 10.70
N ALA A 134 4.61 0.42 11.29
CA ALA A 134 5.35 -0.80 11.01
C ALA A 134 4.48 -1.67 10.11
N ALA A 135 4.54 -1.41 8.79
CA ALA A 135 3.82 -2.13 7.74
C ALA A 135 3.90 -3.67 7.85
N SER A 136 4.89 -4.18 8.59
CA SER A 136 5.10 -5.59 8.89
C SER A 136 4.08 -6.23 9.86
N TYR A 137 3.36 -5.48 10.70
CA TYR A 137 2.50 -6.07 11.74
C TYR A 137 1.02 -6.14 11.36
N CYS A 138 0.51 -5.18 10.59
CA CYS A 138 -0.90 -5.15 10.21
C CYS A 138 -1.21 -5.91 8.91
N ILE A 139 -0.19 -6.40 8.22
CA ILE A 139 -0.32 -7.12 6.95
C ILE A 139 0.28 -8.52 7.11
N ILE A 140 -0.58 -9.54 7.10
CA ILE A 140 -0.16 -10.95 7.15
C ILE A 140 -0.26 -11.52 5.73
N GLU A 141 0.89 -11.83 5.15
CA GLU A 141 0.98 -12.41 3.81
C GLU A 141 0.76 -13.91 3.82
N GLN A 142 0.41 -14.45 2.64
CA GLN A 142 0.40 -15.89 2.42
C GLN A 142 1.79 -16.48 2.71
N GLY A 143 1.84 -17.53 3.55
CA GLY A 143 3.09 -18.17 3.99
C GLY A 143 3.82 -17.43 5.12
N ARG A 144 3.38 -16.22 5.52
CA ARG A 144 3.98 -15.51 6.67
C ARG A 144 3.78 -16.26 7.97
N VAL A 145 2.62 -16.90 8.14
CA VAL A 145 2.33 -17.75 9.31
C VAL A 145 3.32 -18.92 9.39
N ASP A 146 3.56 -19.61 8.27
CA ASP A 146 4.52 -20.72 8.23
C ASP A 146 5.95 -20.25 8.54
N GLN A 147 6.34 -19.07 8.03
CA GLN A 147 7.63 -18.47 8.35
C GLN A 147 7.78 -18.19 9.85
N ILE A 148 6.73 -17.70 10.51
CA ILE A 148 6.72 -17.42 11.96
C ILE A 148 6.89 -18.73 12.74
N LEU A 149 6.19 -19.79 12.34
CA LEU A 149 6.31 -21.11 12.96
C LEU A 149 7.72 -21.71 12.79
N GLN A 150 8.36 -21.45 11.66
CA GLN A 150 9.70 -21.95 11.34
C GLN A 150 10.84 -21.03 11.81
N SER A 151 10.56 -19.87 12.42
CA SER A 151 11.63 -18.92 12.76
C SER A 151 12.43 -19.33 14.00
N ASN A 152 13.73 -19.04 13.96
CA ASN A 152 14.60 -19.15 15.13
C ASN A 152 14.19 -18.13 16.23
N ALA A 153 14.72 -18.31 17.44
CA ALA A 153 14.38 -17.47 18.60
C ALA A 153 14.71 -15.98 18.39
N ALA A 154 15.76 -15.66 17.62
CA ALA A 154 16.15 -14.28 17.31
C ALA A 154 15.14 -13.59 16.40
N ASN A 155 14.66 -14.26 15.36
CA ASN A 155 13.66 -13.73 14.44
C ASN A 155 12.28 -13.62 15.10
N ARG A 156 11.94 -14.52 16.03
CA ARG A 156 10.70 -14.41 16.83
C ARG A 156 10.71 -13.19 17.76
N ARG A 157 11.84 -12.83 18.37
CA ARG A 157 11.98 -11.59 19.18
C ARG A 157 11.83 -10.28 18.39
N LEU A 158 11.91 -10.31 17.07
CA LEU A 158 11.63 -9.14 16.24
C LEU A 158 10.13 -8.99 15.95
N ILE A 159 9.31 -9.99 16.31
CA ILE A 159 7.86 -10.02 16.10
C ILE A 159 7.10 -9.73 17.42
N PHE A 160 7.67 -10.14 18.56
CA PHE A 160 7.11 -10.01 19.92
C PHE A 160 7.98 -9.10 20.77
#